data_AF-A0A365NJN8-F1
#
_entry.id   AF-A0A365NJN8-F1
#
_cell.length_a   1.000
_cell.length_b   1.000
_cell.length_c   1.000
_cell.angle_alpha   90.00
_cell.angle_beta   90.00
_cell.angle_gamma   90.00
#
_symmetry.space_group_name_H-M   'P 1'
#
loop_
_entity.id
_entity.type
_entity.pdbx_description
1 polymer ?
#
loop_
_entity_poly.entity_id
_entity_poly.type
_entity_poly.pdbx_seq_one_letter_code
_entity_poly.pdbx_strand_id
1 'polypeptide(L)'
;MFFGAILALTLCNASDIIRKDGSRVILMKNPTWQSELWGLWETLRFEPFVILLFPMFFSSNWFYVYQQNSVNGAYFNTRTKALNGLLYWLAQILAAALWGWLLDLERFRRTTRAKAAWAALFVLTFAIWGGGYAFEKTYTRETVSPDSGFVPGDWTDSGYAGPMFLYIFYGFYDAAWQATVYWFMGALSNSGRRSANYVGFYKGIQSVGAAVVNNLDARKISYRSEFISNWTLLSISLVVAAPVILLKIRDHVSTEDDLKGTDETLADVLPSGHPEKQPERGSV
;
A
#
# COMPACT_ATOMS: atom_id res chain seq x y z
N MET A 1 7.73 18.93 1.12
CA MET A 1 7.57 18.77 -0.34
C MET A 1 8.69 19.50 -1.11
N PHE A 2 8.93 20.81 -0.89
CA PHE A 2 9.95 21.58 -1.61
C PHE A 2 11.40 21.07 -1.44
N PHE A 3 11.86 20.84 -0.21
CA PHE A 3 13.20 20.27 0.04
C PHE A 3 13.38 18.87 -0.57
N GLY A 4 12.32 18.05 -0.56
CA GLY A 4 12.33 16.74 -1.20
C GLY A 4 12.48 16.83 -2.72
N ALA A 5 11.85 17.84 -3.34
CA ALA A 5 12.00 18.09 -4.78
C ALA A 5 13.45 18.50 -5.14
N ILE A 6 14.08 19.34 -4.32
CA ILE A 6 15.49 19.72 -4.52
C ILE A 6 16.40 18.50 -4.37
N LEU A 7 16.18 17.67 -3.35
CA LEU A 7 16.91 16.41 -3.18
C LEU A 7 16.72 15.47 -4.37
N ALA A 8 15.52 15.39 -4.94
CA ALA A 8 15.25 14.56 -6.11
C ALA A 8 16.03 15.02 -7.35
N LEU A 9 16.33 16.31 -7.49
CA LEU A 9 17.18 16.82 -8.57
C LEU A 9 18.65 16.42 -8.42
N THR A 10 19.07 16.00 -7.24
CA THR A 10 20.44 15.48 -6.99
C THR A 10 20.55 13.96 -7.15
N LEU A 11 19.45 13.26 -7.44
CA LEU A 11 19.47 11.83 -7.72
C LEU A 11 20.18 11.54 -9.05
N CYS A 12 21.04 10.52 -9.03
CA CYS A 12 21.72 10.02 -10.22
C CYS A 12 20.70 9.59 -11.28
N ASN A 13 21.00 9.88 -12.55
CA ASN A 13 20.15 9.43 -13.65
C ASN A 13 20.09 7.90 -13.65
N ALA A 14 18.90 7.34 -13.81
CA ALA A 14 18.70 5.90 -13.74
C ALA A 14 19.50 5.12 -14.81
N SER A 15 19.93 5.77 -15.90
CA SER A 15 20.82 5.20 -16.93
C SER A 15 22.24 4.92 -16.43
N ASP A 16 22.66 5.63 -15.39
CA ASP A 16 24.03 5.59 -14.85
C ASP A 16 24.11 4.69 -13.61
N ILE A 17 22.99 4.11 -13.18
CA ILE A 17 22.92 3.20 -12.04
C ILE A 17 23.40 1.81 -12.48
N ILE A 18 24.54 1.41 -11.91
CA ILE A 18 25.08 0.06 -12.00
C ILE A 18 24.74 -0.68 -10.70
N ARG A 19 24.04 -1.81 -10.82
CA ARG A 19 23.70 -2.66 -9.66
C ARG A 19 24.95 -3.35 -9.12
N LYS A 20 24.88 -3.86 -7.88
CA LYS A 20 26.01 -4.56 -7.21
C LYS A 20 26.53 -5.79 -7.97
N ASP A 21 25.70 -6.36 -8.85
CA ASP A 21 26.01 -7.49 -9.74
C ASP A 21 26.63 -7.07 -11.09
N GLY A 22 26.88 -5.77 -11.31
CA GLY A 22 27.41 -5.23 -12.56
C GLY A 22 26.37 -5.06 -13.67
N SER A 23 25.09 -5.39 -13.43
CA SER A 23 24.01 -5.17 -14.39
C SER A 23 23.60 -3.68 -14.44
N ARG A 24 23.16 -3.22 -15.61
CA ARG A 24 22.62 -1.85 -15.79
C ARG A 24 21.10 -1.88 -15.65
N VAL A 25 20.53 -0.80 -15.13
CA VAL A 25 19.08 -0.62 -15.10
C VAL A 25 18.59 -0.35 -16.54
N ILE A 26 17.81 -1.27 -17.10
CA ILE A 26 17.16 -1.05 -18.39
C ILE A 26 16.03 -0.06 -18.18
N LEU A 27 16.19 1.11 -18.76
CA LEU A 27 15.14 2.11 -18.85
C LEU A 27 14.35 1.87 -20.12
N MET A 28 13.03 1.78 -19.98
CA MET A 28 12.12 1.59 -21.10
C MET A 28 12.16 2.83 -22.00
N LYS A 29 12.46 2.63 -23.29
CA LYS A 29 12.58 3.71 -24.27
C LYS A 29 11.17 4.13 -24.72
N ASN A 30 10.66 5.22 -24.16
CA ASN A 30 9.49 6.01 -24.61
C ASN A 30 8.29 5.18 -25.13
N PRO A 31 7.54 4.50 -24.26
CA PRO A 31 6.26 3.90 -24.64
C PRO A 31 5.24 4.98 -25.05
N THR A 32 4.37 4.66 -26.01
CA THR A 32 3.23 5.53 -26.35
C THR A 32 2.09 5.27 -25.37
N TRP A 33 1.21 6.25 -25.17
CA TRP A 33 0.06 6.09 -24.26
C TRP A 33 -0.85 4.91 -24.64
N GLN A 34 -0.91 4.56 -25.94
CA GLN A 34 -1.65 3.40 -26.45
C GLN A 34 -0.95 2.09 -26.07
N SER A 35 0.38 2.01 -26.19
CA SER A 35 1.14 0.80 -25.82
C SER A 35 1.19 0.57 -24.31
N GLU A 36 1.09 1.63 -23.50
CA GLU A 36 0.87 1.53 -22.06
C GLU A 36 -0.51 0.98 -21.73
N LEU A 37 -1.58 1.53 -22.33
CA LEU A 37 -2.95 1.07 -22.08
C LEU A 37 -3.14 -0.40 -22.49
N TRP A 38 -2.54 -0.79 -23.62
CA TRP A 38 -2.52 -2.17 -24.08
C TRP A 38 -1.67 -3.06 -23.18
N GLY A 39 -0.50 -2.56 -22.73
CA GLY A 39 0.37 -3.25 -21.79
C GLY A 39 -0.29 -3.52 -20.43
N LEU A 40 -1.17 -2.64 -19.96
CA LEU A 40 -2.01 -2.88 -18.78
C LEU A 40 -2.95 -4.07 -19.01
N TRP A 41 -3.63 -4.11 -20.16
CA TRP A 41 -4.52 -5.22 -20.51
C TRP A 41 -3.78 -6.56 -20.66
N GLU A 42 -2.62 -6.55 -21.31
CA GLU A 42 -1.76 -7.73 -21.41
C GLU A 42 -1.32 -8.20 -20.03
N THR A 43 -0.91 -7.29 -19.15
CA THR A 43 -0.52 -7.63 -17.76
C THR A 43 -1.65 -8.33 -17.03
N LEU A 44 -2.90 -7.88 -17.18
CA LEU A 44 -4.08 -8.54 -16.62
C LEU A 44 -4.34 -9.92 -17.22
N ARG A 45 -4.14 -10.08 -18.53
CA ARG A 45 -4.35 -11.35 -19.23
C ARG A 45 -3.30 -12.39 -18.86
N PHE A 46 -2.04 -11.98 -18.76
CA PHE A 46 -0.93 -12.87 -18.42
C PHE A 46 -0.91 -13.20 -16.93
N GLU A 47 -1.32 -12.26 -16.08
CA GLU A 47 -1.31 -12.42 -14.63
C GLU A 47 -2.69 -12.19 -14.00
N PRO A 48 -3.67 -13.07 -14.26
CA PRO A 48 -5.05 -12.91 -13.80
C PRO A 48 -5.16 -12.86 -12.26
N PHE A 49 -4.18 -13.40 -11.54
CA PHE A 49 -4.11 -13.36 -10.09
C PHE A 49 -3.97 -11.94 -9.51
N VAL A 50 -3.51 -10.96 -10.30
CA VAL A 50 -3.42 -9.56 -9.86
C VAL A 50 -4.80 -8.99 -9.53
N ILE A 51 -5.86 -9.52 -10.14
CA ILE A 51 -7.26 -9.16 -9.86
C ILE A 51 -7.62 -9.43 -8.40
N LEU A 52 -7.04 -10.47 -7.77
CA LEU A 52 -7.29 -10.77 -6.36
C LEU A 52 -6.64 -9.74 -5.41
N LEU A 53 -5.70 -8.92 -5.89
CA LEU A 53 -5.15 -7.79 -5.14
C LEU A 53 -5.97 -6.50 -5.30
N PHE A 54 -6.90 -6.44 -6.27
CA PHE A 54 -7.71 -5.25 -6.52
C PHE A 54 -8.52 -4.78 -5.31
N PRO A 55 -9.16 -5.67 -4.52
CA PRO A 55 -9.81 -5.24 -3.28
C PRO A 55 -8.84 -4.59 -2.29
N MET A 56 -7.60 -5.06 -2.25
CA MET A 56 -6.55 -4.53 -1.36
C MET A 56 -6.10 -3.14 -1.80
N PHE A 57 -6.05 -2.91 -3.12
CA PHE A 57 -5.75 -1.61 -3.72
C PHE A 57 -6.88 -0.61 -3.48
N PHE A 58 -8.13 -1.07 -3.61
CA PHE A 58 -9.32 -0.26 -3.41
C PHE A 58 -9.48 0.21 -1.95
N SER A 59 -9.26 -0.67 -0.98
CA SER A 59 -9.39 -0.34 0.44
C SER A 59 -8.30 0.60 0.96
N SER A 60 -7.19 0.76 0.22
CA SER A 60 -6.01 1.49 0.67
C SER A 60 -6.23 2.99 0.94
N ASN A 61 -7.25 3.61 0.38
CA ASN A 61 -7.57 5.02 0.65
C ASN A 61 -8.98 5.17 1.26
N TRP A 62 -9.64 4.05 1.51
CA TRP A 62 -10.98 4.03 2.09
C TRP A 62 -10.95 4.40 3.57
N PHE A 63 -9.93 3.92 4.30
CA PHE A 63 -9.78 4.22 5.73
C PHE A 63 -9.39 5.67 6.03
N TYR A 64 -8.73 6.34 5.09
CA TYR A 64 -8.23 7.70 5.26
C TYR A 64 -9.37 8.70 5.49
N VAL A 65 -10.43 8.58 4.70
CA VAL A 65 -11.61 9.46 4.79
C VAL A 65 -12.32 9.29 6.13
N TYR A 66 -12.48 8.05 6.60
CA TYR A 66 -13.05 7.79 7.93
C TYR A 66 -12.21 8.41 9.05
N GLN A 67 -10.88 8.19 9.02
CA GLN A 67 -9.98 8.70 10.06
C GLN A 67 -9.96 10.23 10.09
N GLN A 68 -9.88 10.89 8.92
CA GLN A 68 -9.75 12.34 8.86
C GLN A 68 -11.07 13.10 8.96
N ASN A 69 -12.13 12.64 8.29
CA ASN A 69 -13.40 13.36 8.26
C ASN A 69 -14.31 12.93 9.42
N SER A 70 -14.47 11.62 9.60
CA SER A 70 -15.48 11.05 10.49
C SER A 70 -15.01 10.95 11.94
N VAL A 71 -13.71 10.74 12.18
CA VAL A 71 -13.12 10.71 13.53
C VAL A 71 -12.52 12.07 13.88
N ASN A 72 -11.52 12.52 13.11
CA ASN A 72 -10.79 13.74 13.43
C ASN A 72 -11.65 15.00 13.19
N GLY A 73 -12.28 15.07 12.02
CA GLY A 73 -13.11 16.20 11.60
C GLY A 73 -14.40 16.39 12.40
N ALA A 74 -15.04 15.31 12.84
CA ALA A 74 -16.30 15.39 13.56
C ALA A 74 -16.13 15.59 15.08
N TYR A 75 -15.26 14.80 15.72
CA TYR A 75 -15.26 14.65 17.17
C TYR A 75 -14.41 15.68 17.92
N PHE A 76 -13.34 16.19 17.31
CA PHE A 76 -12.32 16.98 18.00
C PHE A 76 -12.41 18.48 17.72
N ASN A 77 -11.93 19.30 18.65
CA ASN A 77 -11.74 20.74 18.42
C ASN A 77 -10.55 21.00 17.47
N THR A 78 -10.55 22.12 16.73
CA THR A 78 -9.53 22.49 15.73
C THR A 78 -8.09 22.35 16.23
N ARG A 79 -7.83 22.68 17.51
CA ARG A 79 -6.51 22.52 18.14
C ARG A 79 -6.10 21.05 18.23
N THR A 80 -7.01 20.22 18.73
CA THR A 80 -6.84 18.77 18.85
C THR A 80 -6.77 18.09 17.50
N LYS A 81 -7.49 18.58 16.49
CA LYS A 81 -7.39 18.09 15.10
C LYS A 81 -5.98 18.23 14.55
N ALA A 82 -5.39 19.40 14.74
CA ALA A 82 -4.03 19.69 14.30
C ALA A 82 -3.00 18.79 15.02
N LEU A 83 -3.17 18.57 16.33
CA LEU A 83 -2.31 17.69 17.10
C LEU A 83 -2.45 16.22 16.65
N ASN A 84 -3.68 15.72 16.51
CA ASN A 84 -3.95 14.38 15.99
C ASN A 84 -3.34 14.20 14.59
N GLY A 85 -3.51 15.18 13.71
CA GLY A 85 -2.88 15.18 12.39
C GLY A 85 -1.36 15.03 12.48
N LEU A 86 -0.70 15.86 13.29
CA LEU A 86 0.75 15.77 13.50
C LEU A 86 1.17 14.39 14.00
N LEU A 87 0.49 13.85 15.01
CA LEU A 87 0.80 12.54 15.58
C LEU A 87 0.60 11.40 14.58
N TYR A 88 -0.44 11.47 13.75
CA TYR A 88 -0.70 10.50 12.68
C TYR A 88 0.45 10.48 11.67
N TRP A 89 0.84 11.64 11.14
CA TRP A 89 1.90 11.73 10.14
C TRP A 89 3.27 11.35 10.72
N LEU A 90 3.56 11.72 11.97
CA LEU A 90 4.77 11.29 12.67
C LEU A 90 4.81 9.77 12.86
N ALA A 91 3.71 9.17 13.29
CA ALA A 91 3.58 7.73 13.41
C ALA A 91 3.77 7.04 12.06
N GLN A 92 3.23 7.61 10.98
CA GLN A 92 3.40 7.09 9.62
C GLN A 92 4.87 7.10 9.18
N ILE A 93 5.63 8.16 9.47
CA ILE A 93 7.07 8.24 9.15
C ILE A 93 7.84 7.14 9.88
N LEU A 94 7.63 7.00 11.19
CA LEU A 94 8.30 5.99 12.01
C LEU A 94 7.94 4.57 11.56
N ALA A 95 6.65 4.34 11.28
CA ALA A 95 6.14 3.07 10.80
C ALA A 95 6.73 2.72 9.42
N ALA A 96 6.79 3.67 8.47
CA ALA A 96 7.34 3.42 7.15
C ALA A 96 8.84 3.01 7.23
N ALA A 97 9.62 3.67 8.09
CA ALA A 97 11.01 3.31 8.32
C ALA A 97 11.16 1.91 8.93
N LEU A 98 10.37 1.62 9.98
CA LEU A 98 10.38 0.32 10.66
C LEU A 98 9.94 -0.82 9.72
N TRP A 99 8.85 -0.61 8.98
CA TRP A 99 8.27 -1.62 8.10
C TRP A 99 9.15 -1.87 6.88
N GLY A 100 9.76 -0.82 6.32
CA GLY A 100 10.78 -0.96 5.27
C GLY A 100 11.94 -1.83 5.74
N TRP A 101 12.52 -1.52 6.91
CA TRP A 101 13.60 -2.33 7.48
C TRP A 101 13.17 -3.79 7.75
N LEU A 102 11.97 -4.00 8.30
CA LEU A 102 11.46 -5.33 8.62
C LEU A 102 11.23 -6.19 7.37
N LEU A 103 10.70 -5.60 6.30
CA LEU A 103 10.45 -6.28 5.04
C LEU A 103 11.74 -6.58 4.26
N ASP A 104 12.78 -5.76 4.45
CA ASP A 104 14.08 -5.92 3.79
C ASP A 104 15.05 -6.83 4.55
N LEU A 105 14.63 -7.48 5.65
CA LEU A 105 15.46 -8.44 6.37
C LEU A 105 15.87 -9.64 5.49
N GLU A 106 17.11 -9.63 5.01
CA GLU A 106 17.70 -10.70 4.18
C GLU A 106 17.85 -12.04 4.90
N ARG A 107 17.74 -12.04 6.24
CA ARG A 107 17.86 -13.26 7.07
C ARG A 107 16.77 -14.30 6.77
N PHE A 108 15.62 -13.87 6.25
CA PHE A 108 14.47 -14.74 6.03
C PHE A 108 14.11 -14.86 4.54
N ARG A 109 13.65 -16.06 4.15
CA ARG A 109 13.16 -16.34 2.80
C ARG A 109 12.02 -15.38 2.42
N ARG A 110 11.93 -15.04 1.13
CA ARG A 110 10.93 -14.10 0.59
C ARG A 110 9.51 -14.61 0.85
N THR A 111 9.27 -15.91 0.68
CA THR A 111 8.01 -16.58 1.01
C THR A 111 7.62 -16.44 2.49
N THR A 112 8.57 -16.62 3.40
CA THR A 112 8.34 -16.48 4.85
C THR A 112 8.04 -15.03 5.22
N ARG A 113 8.78 -14.07 4.64
CA ARG A 113 8.51 -12.64 4.84
C ARG A 113 7.13 -12.25 4.33
N ALA A 114 6.71 -12.74 3.17
CA ALA A 114 5.38 -12.48 2.63
C ALA A 114 4.27 -12.97 3.55
N LYS A 115 4.40 -14.20 4.06
CA LYS A 115 3.47 -14.81 5.02
C LYS A 115 3.43 -14.04 6.34
N ALA A 116 4.59 -13.67 6.87
CA ALA A 116 4.71 -12.91 8.11
C ALA A 116 4.11 -11.51 7.96
N ALA A 117 4.38 -10.80 6.86
CA ALA A 117 3.83 -9.48 6.58
C ALA A 117 2.31 -9.51 6.44
N TRP A 118 1.76 -10.51 5.74
CA TRP A 118 0.32 -10.71 5.64
C TRP A 118 -0.33 -11.03 6.99
N ALA A 119 0.26 -11.94 7.77
CA ALA A 119 -0.25 -12.28 9.10
C ALA A 119 -0.18 -11.07 10.05
N ALA A 120 0.91 -10.30 10.01
CA ALA A 120 1.06 -9.09 10.79
C ALA A 120 0.02 -8.03 10.39
N LEU A 121 -0.19 -7.81 9.09
CA LEU A 121 -1.27 -6.92 8.63
C LEU A 121 -2.63 -7.39 9.11
N PHE A 122 -2.95 -8.67 8.98
CA PHE A 122 -4.22 -9.22 9.45
C PHE A 122 -4.44 -8.97 10.94
N VAL A 123 -3.46 -9.29 11.78
CA VAL A 123 -3.54 -9.05 13.23
C VAL A 123 -3.69 -7.55 13.53
N LEU A 124 -2.91 -6.69 12.87
CA LEU A 124 -3.01 -5.24 13.04
C LEU A 124 -4.38 -4.71 12.59
N THR A 125 -4.95 -5.22 11.50
CA THR A 125 -6.30 -4.87 11.04
C THR A 125 -7.31 -5.18 12.14
N PHE A 126 -7.32 -6.38 12.70
CA PHE A 126 -8.30 -6.74 13.73
C PHE A 126 -8.04 -6.03 15.07
N ALA A 127 -6.79 -5.80 15.47
CA ALA A 127 -6.47 -5.13 16.72
C ALA A 127 -6.81 -3.63 16.67
N ILE A 128 -6.38 -2.93 15.62
CA ILE A 128 -6.53 -1.48 15.51
C ILE A 128 -7.98 -1.12 15.17
N TRP A 129 -8.60 -1.83 14.21
CA TRP A 129 -10.02 -1.61 13.91
C TRP A 129 -10.90 -2.15 15.03
N GLY A 130 -10.52 -3.22 15.76
CA GLY A 130 -11.23 -3.63 16.98
C GLY A 130 -11.24 -2.54 18.06
N GLY A 131 -10.09 -1.88 18.29
CA GLY A 131 -10.01 -0.70 19.14
C GLY A 131 -10.82 0.49 18.60
N GLY A 132 -10.83 0.67 17.28
CA GLY A 132 -11.67 1.63 16.58
C GLY A 132 -13.16 1.41 16.78
N TYR A 133 -13.61 0.16 16.78
CA TYR A 133 -15.02 -0.21 17.01
C TYR A 133 -15.46 0.09 18.45
N ALA A 134 -14.58 -0.12 19.43
CA ALA A 134 -14.83 0.26 20.82
C ALA A 134 -14.96 1.78 20.95
N PHE A 135 -14.14 2.54 20.23
CA PHE A 135 -14.23 4.00 20.20
C PHE A 135 -15.49 4.49 19.46
N GLU A 136 -15.81 3.89 18.31
CA GLU A 136 -17.01 4.20 17.53
C GLU A 136 -18.31 3.99 18.31
N LYS A 137 -18.41 2.94 19.13
CA LYS A 137 -19.60 2.74 19.98
C LYS A 137 -19.89 3.92 20.91
N THR A 138 -18.88 4.76 21.16
CA THR A 138 -18.96 5.90 22.09
C THR A 138 -19.53 7.16 21.42
N TYR A 139 -19.63 7.23 20.08
CA TYR A 139 -20.16 8.41 19.38
C TYR A 139 -20.98 8.06 18.14
N THR A 140 -22.10 8.76 17.91
CA THR A 140 -22.91 8.67 16.69
C THR A 140 -22.97 10.01 15.96
N ARG A 141 -23.23 9.99 14.65
CA ARG A 141 -23.33 11.20 13.80
C ARG A 141 -24.43 12.18 14.29
N GLU A 142 -25.41 11.65 15.02
CA GLU A 142 -26.49 12.40 15.66
C GLU A 142 -26.07 13.07 16.98
N THR A 143 -25.14 12.47 17.75
CA THR A 143 -24.64 13.03 19.02
C THR A 143 -23.53 14.07 18.86
N VAL A 144 -22.94 14.16 17.66
CA VAL A 144 -21.84 15.09 17.32
C VAL A 144 -22.36 16.22 16.41
N SER A 145 -23.66 16.29 16.14
CA SER A 145 -24.22 17.38 15.34
C SER A 145 -24.11 18.71 16.11
N PRO A 146 -23.81 19.84 15.44
CA PRO A 146 -23.74 21.16 16.08
C PRO A 146 -25.04 21.56 16.79
N ASP A 147 -26.17 20.95 16.40
CA ASP A 147 -27.50 21.19 16.94
C ASP A 147 -27.76 20.45 18.27
N SER A 148 -26.88 19.53 18.66
CA SER A 148 -27.03 18.70 19.88
C SER A 148 -26.33 19.26 21.12
N GLY A 149 -25.63 20.41 21.01
CA GLY A 149 -24.87 21.00 22.11
C GLY A 149 -23.57 20.26 22.46
N PHE A 150 -23.05 19.45 21.54
CA PHE A 150 -21.81 18.70 21.72
C PHE A 150 -20.60 19.63 21.89
N VAL A 151 -19.88 19.47 23.00
CA VAL A 151 -18.59 20.15 23.22
C VAL A 151 -17.50 19.29 22.57
N PRO A 152 -16.80 19.79 21.53
CA PRO A 152 -15.75 19.04 20.87
C PRO A 152 -14.62 18.71 21.83
N GLY A 153 -14.12 17.47 21.80
CA GLY A 153 -13.07 17.02 22.71
C GLY A 153 -11.78 17.84 22.56
N ASP A 154 -11.26 18.35 23.67
CA ASP A 154 -10.00 19.08 23.72
C ASP A 154 -8.86 18.15 24.16
N TRP A 155 -7.63 18.47 23.76
CA TRP A 155 -6.43 17.70 24.13
C TRP A 155 -6.10 17.78 25.62
N THR A 156 -6.73 18.71 26.35
CA THR A 156 -6.64 18.86 27.81
C THR A 156 -7.64 17.99 28.57
N ASP A 157 -8.56 17.31 27.88
CA ASP A 157 -9.56 16.46 28.53
C ASP A 157 -8.95 15.14 29.00
N SER A 158 -9.33 14.68 30.18
CA SER A 158 -8.78 13.45 30.80
C SER A 158 -9.04 12.17 29.97
N GLY A 159 -10.00 12.22 29.04
CA GLY A 159 -10.32 11.13 28.11
C GLY A 159 -9.55 11.14 26.79
N TYR A 160 -8.70 12.15 26.51
CA TYR A 160 -8.04 12.32 25.21
C TYR A 160 -6.93 11.30 24.92
N ALA A 161 -6.35 10.68 25.96
CA ALA A 161 -5.25 9.73 25.79
C ALA A 161 -5.63 8.51 24.94
N GLY A 162 -6.80 7.92 25.15
CA GLY A 162 -7.27 6.76 24.39
C GLY A 162 -7.41 7.02 22.88
N PRO A 163 -8.16 8.06 22.48
CA PRO A 163 -8.28 8.45 21.08
C PRO A 163 -6.97 8.89 20.43
N MET A 164 -6.08 9.55 21.20
CA MET A 164 -4.76 9.95 20.73
C MET A 164 -3.92 8.73 20.32
N PHE A 165 -3.86 7.70 21.17
CA PHE A 165 -3.15 6.46 20.82
C PHE A 165 -3.80 5.72 19.65
N LEU A 166 -5.14 5.67 19.60
CA LEU A 166 -5.85 5.09 18.46
C LEU A 166 -5.45 5.78 17.15
N TYR A 167 -5.34 7.11 17.16
CA TYR A 167 -4.96 7.90 15.99
C TYR A 167 -3.49 7.68 15.56
N ILE A 168 -2.59 7.50 16.52
CA ILE A 168 -1.20 7.07 16.28
C ILE A 168 -1.18 5.68 15.61
N PHE A 169 -1.95 4.72 16.13
CA PHE A 169 -2.02 3.38 15.55
C PHE A 169 -2.65 3.37 14.16
N TYR A 170 -3.62 4.26 13.89
CA TYR A 170 -4.15 4.44 12.53
C TYR A 170 -3.08 4.91 11.54
N GLY A 171 -2.25 5.88 11.93
CA GLY A 171 -1.14 6.35 11.08
C GLY A 171 -0.07 5.27 10.88
N PHE A 172 0.22 4.50 11.93
CA PHE A 172 1.11 3.34 11.83
C PHE A 172 0.57 2.28 10.87
N TYR A 173 -0.72 1.95 10.97
CA TYR A 173 -1.38 0.97 10.11
C TYR A 173 -1.39 1.39 8.64
N ASP A 174 -1.62 2.67 8.34
CA ASP A 174 -1.57 3.19 6.96
C ASP A 174 -0.19 2.95 6.32
N ALA A 175 0.88 3.35 7.02
CA ALA A 175 2.25 3.07 6.55
C ALA A 175 2.51 1.57 6.36
N ALA A 176 2.13 0.74 7.34
CA ALA A 176 2.32 -0.71 7.25
C ALA A 176 1.55 -1.30 6.06
N TRP A 177 0.31 -0.88 5.83
CA TRP A 177 -0.51 -1.32 4.70
C TRP A 177 0.15 -0.94 3.38
N GLN A 178 0.48 0.33 3.18
CA GLN A 178 1.06 0.79 1.92
C GLN A 178 2.42 0.15 1.65
N ALA A 179 3.31 0.11 2.65
CA ALA A 179 4.63 -0.50 2.50
C ALA A 179 4.53 -2.00 2.14
N THR A 180 3.61 -2.73 2.77
CA THR A 180 3.40 -4.15 2.45
C THR A 180 2.84 -4.36 1.05
N VAL A 181 1.87 -3.54 0.63
CA VAL A 181 1.29 -3.63 -0.73
C VAL A 181 2.37 -3.36 -1.79
N TYR A 182 3.19 -2.33 -1.60
CA TYR A 182 4.33 -2.06 -2.48
C TYR A 182 5.33 -3.22 -2.50
N TRP A 183 5.62 -3.80 -1.34
CA TRP A 183 6.49 -4.95 -1.25
C TRP A 183 5.89 -6.19 -1.93
N PHE A 184 4.59 -6.44 -1.85
CA PHE A 184 3.94 -7.53 -2.59
C PHE A 184 3.96 -7.31 -4.10
N MET A 185 3.85 -6.07 -4.58
CA MET A 185 3.96 -5.78 -6.01
C MET A 185 5.38 -6.00 -6.53
N GLY A 186 6.40 -5.50 -5.83
CA GLY A 186 7.81 -5.82 -6.11
C GLY A 186 8.10 -7.31 -5.89
N ALA A 187 7.32 -7.93 -5.01
CA ALA A 187 7.11 -9.35 -4.76
C ALA A 187 6.99 -10.25 -5.99
N LEU A 188 6.20 -9.76 -6.94
CA LEU A 188 5.53 -10.55 -7.97
C LEU A 188 6.22 -10.50 -9.32
N SER A 189 7.03 -9.46 -9.59
CA SER A 189 7.80 -9.38 -10.83
C SER A 189 9.12 -8.64 -10.62
N ASN A 190 10.17 -9.13 -11.26
CA ASN A 190 11.46 -8.45 -11.35
C ASN A 190 11.57 -7.57 -12.60
N SER A 191 10.64 -7.67 -13.57
CA SER A 191 10.61 -6.76 -14.72
C SER A 191 10.10 -5.38 -14.28
N GLY A 192 10.84 -4.34 -14.69
CA GLY A 192 10.49 -2.95 -14.41
C GLY A 192 9.16 -2.55 -15.05
N ARG A 193 8.88 -3.03 -16.27
CA ARG A 193 7.64 -2.74 -17.01
C ARG A 193 6.41 -3.28 -16.30
N ARG A 194 6.44 -4.55 -15.86
CA ARG A 194 5.33 -5.17 -15.12
C ARG A 194 5.12 -4.52 -13.76
N SER A 195 6.21 -4.23 -13.06
CA SER A 195 6.15 -3.52 -11.77
C SER A 195 5.53 -2.13 -11.91
N ALA A 196 5.86 -1.39 -12.97
CA ALA A 196 5.25 -0.10 -13.28
C ALA A 196 3.74 -0.24 -13.54
N ASN A 197 3.32 -1.24 -14.31
CA ASN A 197 1.91 -1.53 -14.56
C ASN A 197 1.16 -1.88 -13.26
N TYR A 198 1.75 -2.68 -12.36
CA TYR A 198 1.17 -2.97 -11.05
C TYR A 198 0.99 -1.73 -10.19
N VAL A 199 1.99 -0.85 -10.15
CA VAL A 199 1.88 0.43 -9.44
C VAL A 199 0.80 1.32 -10.08
N GLY A 200 0.67 1.30 -11.41
CA GLY A 200 -0.39 1.97 -12.16
C GLY A 200 -1.79 1.48 -11.75
N PHE A 201 -2.00 0.16 -11.73
CA PHE A 201 -3.25 -0.44 -11.26
C PHE A 201 -3.54 -0.10 -9.80
N TYR A 202 -2.54 -0.19 -8.93
CA TYR A 202 -2.67 0.14 -7.53
C TYR A 202 -3.16 1.58 -7.35
N LYS A 203 -2.49 2.56 -7.97
CA LYS A 203 -2.84 3.98 -7.85
C LYS A 203 -4.15 4.34 -8.53
N GLY A 204 -4.45 3.71 -9.67
CA GLY A 204 -5.73 3.89 -10.38
C GLY A 204 -6.91 3.44 -9.51
N ILE A 205 -6.87 2.20 -9.02
CA ILE A 205 -7.95 1.62 -8.21
C ILE A 205 -8.04 2.31 -6.84
N GLN A 206 -6.90 2.64 -6.23
CA GLN A 206 -6.84 3.43 -5.00
C GLN A 206 -7.54 4.78 -5.15
N SER A 207 -7.35 5.47 -6.28
CA SER A 207 -8.03 6.73 -6.59
C SER A 207 -9.54 6.56 -6.75
N VAL A 208 -10.00 5.47 -7.38
CA VAL A 208 -11.43 5.16 -7.49
C VAL A 208 -12.03 4.92 -6.10
N GLY A 209 -11.36 4.14 -5.24
CA GLY A 209 -11.80 3.92 -3.86
C GLY A 209 -11.93 5.22 -3.07
N ALA A 210 -10.93 6.10 -3.20
CA ALA A 210 -10.95 7.43 -2.60
C ALA A 210 -12.13 8.28 -3.08
N ALA A 211 -12.41 8.30 -4.39
CA ALA A 211 -13.51 9.07 -4.95
C ALA A 211 -14.88 8.57 -4.45
N VAL A 212 -15.06 7.24 -4.38
CA VAL A 212 -16.31 6.63 -3.89
C VAL A 212 -16.54 6.96 -2.42
N VAL A 213 -15.55 6.75 -1.55
CA VAL A 213 -15.74 7.00 -0.11
C VAL A 213 -15.94 8.49 0.19
N ASN A 214 -15.27 9.39 -0.53
CA ASN A 214 -15.51 10.83 -0.39
C ASN A 214 -16.93 11.21 -0.83
N ASN A 215 -17.46 10.59 -1.89
CA ASN A 215 -18.85 10.80 -2.29
C ASN A 215 -19.84 10.27 -1.24
N LEU A 216 -19.54 9.12 -0.64
CA LEU A 216 -20.35 8.52 0.41
C LEU A 216 -20.38 9.39 1.68
N ASP A 217 -19.22 9.91 2.11
CA ASP A 217 -19.15 10.84 3.24
C ASP A 217 -19.85 12.18 2.93
N ALA A 218 -19.73 12.70 1.70
CA ALA A 218 -20.44 13.89 1.26
C ALA A 218 -21.98 13.74 1.31
N ARG A 219 -22.49 12.51 1.14
CA ARG A 219 -23.91 12.16 1.32
C ARG A 219 -24.32 11.97 2.78
N LYS A 220 -23.41 12.20 3.73
CA LYS A 220 -23.61 12.12 5.18
C LYS A 220 -24.11 10.77 5.68
N ILE A 221 -23.51 9.68 5.18
CA ILE A 221 -23.83 8.32 5.64
C ILE A 221 -23.48 8.16 7.14
N SER A 222 -24.19 7.30 7.88
CA SER A 222 -23.87 7.09 9.30
C SER A 222 -22.42 6.63 9.49
N TYR A 223 -21.72 7.17 10.50
CA TYR A 223 -20.34 6.79 10.82
C TYR A 223 -20.19 5.27 11.02
N ARG A 224 -21.21 4.62 11.61
CA ARG A 224 -21.29 3.16 11.76
C ARG A 224 -21.22 2.43 10.43
N SER A 225 -21.91 2.93 9.42
CA SER A 225 -21.90 2.33 8.08
C SER A 225 -20.56 2.55 7.38
N GLU A 226 -19.94 3.72 7.56
CA GLU A 226 -18.59 4.01 7.05
C GLU A 226 -17.54 3.10 7.68
N PHE A 227 -17.55 2.95 9.01
CA PHE A 227 -16.64 2.08 9.74
C PHE A 227 -16.83 0.61 9.36
N ILE A 228 -18.06 0.10 9.36
CA ILE A 228 -18.36 -1.29 8.96
C ILE A 228 -17.92 -1.53 7.52
N SER A 229 -18.17 -0.58 6.61
CA SER A 229 -17.72 -0.70 5.22
C SER A 229 -16.20 -0.83 5.15
N ASN A 230 -15.47 -0.01 5.91
CA ASN A 230 -14.02 -0.02 5.90
C ASN A 230 -13.45 -1.31 6.53
N TRP A 231 -13.98 -1.72 7.69
CA TRP A 231 -13.51 -2.93 8.36
C TRP A 231 -13.81 -4.19 7.53
N THR A 232 -14.99 -4.25 6.91
CA THR A 232 -15.37 -5.34 6.01
C THR A 232 -14.48 -5.37 4.76
N LEU A 233 -14.26 -4.23 4.12
CA LEU A 233 -13.41 -4.13 2.93
C LEU A 233 -11.96 -4.52 3.23
N LEU A 234 -11.39 -4.07 4.35
CA LEU A 234 -10.02 -4.45 4.75
C LEU A 234 -9.90 -5.93 5.09
N SER A 235 -10.88 -6.49 5.80
CA SER A 235 -10.86 -7.91 6.18
C SER A 235 -11.04 -8.82 4.97
N ILE A 236 -12.01 -8.52 4.11
CA ILE A 236 -12.26 -9.28 2.88
C ILE A 236 -11.08 -9.13 1.92
N SER A 237 -10.50 -7.93 1.77
CA SER A 237 -9.37 -7.74 0.86
C SER A 237 -8.15 -8.55 1.26
N LEU A 238 -7.86 -8.68 2.57
CA LEU A 238 -6.78 -9.54 3.05
C LEU A 238 -7.05 -11.03 2.78
N VAL A 239 -8.30 -11.49 2.94
CA VAL A 239 -8.68 -12.88 2.66
C VAL A 239 -8.63 -13.18 1.16
N VAL A 240 -9.12 -12.27 0.32
CA VAL A 240 -9.10 -12.42 -1.15
C VAL A 240 -7.67 -12.33 -1.70
N ALA A 241 -6.80 -11.53 -1.08
CA ALA A 241 -5.38 -11.45 -1.44
C ALA A 241 -4.56 -12.66 -0.96
N ALA A 242 -5.03 -13.41 0.05
CA ALA A 242 -4.28 -14.50 0.66
C ALA A 242 -3.83 -15.59 -0.33
N PRO A 243 -4.65 -16.08 -1.28
CA PRO A 243 -4.20 -17.07 -2.27
C PRO A 243 -3.03 -16.58 -3.12
N VAL A 244 -3.00 -15.31 -3.50
CA VAL A 244 -1.89 -14.72 -4.27
C VAL A 244 -0.63 -14.67 -3.44
N ILE A 245 -0.73 -14.18 -2.21
CA ILE A 245 0.41 -13.99 -1.32
C ILE A 245 1.01 -15.34 -0.88
N LEU A 246 0.15 -16.33 -0.60
CA LEU A 246 0.57 -17.63 -0.06
C LEU A 246 1.07 -18.61 -1.13
N LEU A 247 0.51 -18.56 -2.35
CA LEU A 247 0.80 -19.54 -3.41
C LEU A 247 1.72 -19.01 -4.50
N LYS A 248 1.70 -17.69 -4.76
CA LYS A 248 2.36 -17.12 -5.94
C LYS A 248 3.68 -16.44 -5.64
N ILE A 249 3.88 -15.93 -4.43
CA ILE A 249 5.18 -15.36 -4.05
C ILE A 249 6.17 -16.51 -3.92
N ARG A 250 7.07 -16.63 -4.90
CA ARG A 250 8.15 -17.64 -4.94
C ARG A 250 9.45 -17.04 -4.42
N ASP A 251 10.31 -17.90 -3.86
CA ASP A 251 11.62 -17.48 -3.35
C ASP A 251 12.56 -17.03 -4.49
N HIS A 252 12.39 -17.60 -5.69
CA HIS A 252 12.99 -17.14 -6.94
C HIS A 252 11.91 -17.04 -8.01
N VAL A 253 11.85 -15.89 -8.69
CA VAL A 253 11.13 -15.75 -9.96
C VAL A 253 12.21 -15.85 -11.03
N SER A 254 12.14 -16.87 -11.89
CA SER A 254 13.09 -17.05 -12.98
C SER A 254 12.96 -15.86 -13.94
N THR A 255 14.10 -15.29 -14.32
CA THR A 255 14.17 -14.14 -15.23
C THR A 255 13.44 -14.45 -16.55
N GLU A 256 13.46 -15.71 -17.00
CA GLU A 256 12.70 -16.20 -18.17
C GLU A 256 11.17 -16.11 -18.03
N ASP A 257 10.59 -16.41 -16.87
CA ASP A 257 9.14 -16.32 -16.67
C ASP A 257 8.68 -14.86 -16.49
N ASP A 258 9.55 -14.01 -15.96
CA ASP A 258 9.33 -12.56 -15.89
C ASP A 258 9.35 -11.89 -17.27
N LEU A 259 10.13 -12.44 -18.21
CA LEU A 259 10.30 -11.91 -19.57
C LEU A 259 9.26 -12.41 -20.58
N LYS A 260 8.53 -13.50 -20.28
CA LYS A 260 7.50 -14.05 -21.18
C LYS A 260 6.34 -13.07 -21.38
N GLY A 261 6.28 -12.41 -22.54
CA GLY A 261 5.20 -11.45 -22.86
C GLY A 261 5.48 -10.02 -22.41
N THR A 262 6.71 -9.72 -22.01
CA THR A 262 7.27 -8.37 -22.10
C THR A 262 8.05 -8.26 -23.40
N ASP A 263 8.11 -7.10 -24.04
CA ASP A 263 9.00 -6.85 -25.20
C ASP A 263 10.51 -6.90 -24.83
N GLU A 264 10.84 -7.33 -23.61
CA GLU A 264 12.19 -7.44 -23.05
C GLU A 264 12.71 -8.88 -23.23
N THR A 265 13.96 -9.04 -23.65
CA THR A 265 14.62 -10.35 -23.76
C THR A 265 15.68 -10.55 -22.68
N LEU A 266 16.08 -11.81 -22.42
CA LEU A 266 17.19 -12.13 -21.49
C LEU A 266 18.48 -11.37 -21.85
N ALA A 267 18.64 -11.06 -23.14
CA ALA A 267 19.75 -10.28 -23.68
C ALA A 267 19.77 -8.85 -23.13
N ASP A 268 18.59 -8.25 -22.92
CA ASP A 268 18.42 -6.88 -22.45
C ASP A 268 18.62 -6.77 -20.94
N VAL A 269 18.21 -7.79 -20.17
CA VAL A 269 18.15 -7.71 -18.69
C VAL A 269 19.43 -8.11 -17.96
N LEU A 270 20.19 -9.07 -18.49
CA LEU A 270 21.36 -9.62 -17.78
C LEU A 270 22.69 -9.13 -18.39
N PRO A 271 23.75 -8.94 -17.61
CA PRO A 271 25.08 -8.58 -18.13
C PRO A 271 25.64 -9.72 -19.01
N SER A 272 26.51 -9.39 -19.97
CA SER A 272 27.20 -10.37 -20.83
C SER A 272 28.03 -11.32 -19.96
N GLY A 273 27.56 -12.56 -19.79
CA GLY A 273 28.21 -13.59 -18.97
C GLY A 273 27.41 -14.14 -17.78
N HIS A 274 26.18 -13.67 -17.54
CA HIS A 274 25.31 -14.23 -16.48
C HIS A 274 25.01 -15.73 -16.74
N PRO A 275 25.02 -16.61 -15.72
CA PRO A 275 24.79 -18.05 -15.89
C PRO A 275 23.45 -18.37 -16.58
N GLU A 276 22.42 -17.56 -16.39
CA GLU A 276 21.11 -17.70 -17.07
C GLU A 276 21.14 -17.31 -18.57
N LYS A 277 22.23 -16.72 -19.08
CA LYS A 277 22.44 -16.47 -20.52
C LYS A 277 23.13 -17.63 -21.25
N GLN A 278 23.67 -18.61 -20.52
CA GLN A 278 24.33 -19.75 -21.14
C GLN A 278 23.25 -20.79 -21.47
N PRO A 279 23.06 -21.16 -22.76
CA PRO A 279 22.23 -22.31 -23.06
C PRO A 279 22.87 -23.51 -22.37
N GLU A 280 22.05 -24.31 -21.68
CA GLU A 280 22.49 -25.56 -21.06
C GLU A 280 23.43 -26.28 -22.04
N ARG A 281 24.71 -26.37 -21.69
CA ARG A 281 25.64 -27.24 -22.42
C ARG A 281 25.13 -28.64 -22.18
N GLY A 282 24.46 -29.18 -23.19
CA GLY A 282 23.96 -30.55 -23.20
C GLY A 282 25.00 -31.50 -22.65
N SER A 283 24.56 -32.33 -21.71
CA SER A 283 25.24 -33.53 -21.29
C SER A 283 25.48 -34.42 -22.51
N VAL A 284 26.75 -34.50 -22.92
CA VAL A 284 27.30 -35.63 -23.67
C VAL A 284 27.94 -36.56 -22.67
#